data_AF-A0A6N2KV63-F1
#
_entry.id   AF-A0A6N2KV63-F1
#
_cell.length_a   1.000
_cell.length_b   1.000
_cell.length_c   1.000
_cell.angle_alpha   90.00
_cell.angle_beta   90.00
_cell.angle_gamma   90.00
#
_symmetry.space_group_name_H-M   'P 1'
#
loop_
_entity.id
_entity.type
_entity.pdbx_description
1 polymer ?
#
loop_
_entity_poly.entity_id
_entity_poly.type
_entity_poly.pdbx_seq_one_letter_code
_entity_poly.pdbx_strand_id
1 'polypeptide(L)'
;MLKAVGPGKQIAVGTGSYEDLDCGLVLKSIGYKSVSVDGLPFDHEKGVVPNIKGRVLADTSGDPTQLEKGLYVCGWLKRGPTGIIATNLYCAEETVASISEDVHQGEIASTSTFPKPGRQGLLQLLDSRDVRAVPFSAWEKIDSEERRLGNLRNTFYYSFEQVNVTSVLTSSSSITSWVEALSSQPLFGSDLKCTI
;
A
#
# COMPACT_ATOMS: atom_id res chain seq x y z
N MET A 1 19.07 -11.89 -28.91
CA MET A 1 20.43 -12.43 -28.63
C MET A 1 20.77 -12.18 -27.16
N LEU A 2 21.48 -13.07 -26.48
CA LEU A 2 21.91 -12.84 -25.09
C LEU A 2 23.32 -12.22 -25.06
N LYS A 3 23.49 -11.18 -24.24
CA LYS A 3 24.79 -10.54 -24.01
C LYS A 3 25.22 -10.78 -22.56
N ALA A 4 26.44 -11.27 -22.36
CA ALA A 4 27.04 -11.38 -21.04
C ALA A 4 27.38 -9.98 -20.50
N VAL A 5 26.98 -9.70 -19.27
CA VAL A 5 27.27 -8.43 -18.57
C VAL A 5 28.03 -8.66 -17.26
N GLY A 6 28.45 -9.89 -17.00
CA GLY A 6 29.25 -10.29 -15.85
C GLY A 6 29.11 -11.80 -15.58
N PRO A 7 29.85 -12.35 -14.60
CA PRO A 7 29.73 -13.75 -14.21
C PRO A 7 28.30 -14.09 -13.81
N GLY A 8 27.68 -15.06 -14.52
CA GLY A 8 26.31 -15.51 -14.26
C GLY A 8 25.20 -14.49 -14.59
N LYS A 9 25.52 -13.35 -15.22
CA LYS A 9 24.54 -12.32 -15.59
C LYS A 9 24.46 -12.14 -17.10
N GLN A 10 23.25 -12.26 -17.62
CA GLN A 10 22.96 -12.08 -19.04
C GLN A 10 21.77 -11.13 -19.20
N ILE A 11 21.79 -10.37 -20.29
CA ILE A 11 20.66 -9.53 -20.71
C ILE A 11 20.22 -9.92 -22.12
N ALA A 12 18.92 -9.83 -22.39
CA ALA A 12 18.39 -9.94 -23.73
C ALA A 12 18.63 -8.64 -24.50
N VAL A 13 19.18 -8.75 -25.71
CA VAL A 13 19.38 -7.66 -26.65
C VAL A 13 18.61 -7.98 -27.93
N GLY A 14 17.91 -6.98 -28.46
CA GLY A 14 17.17 -7.09 -29.72
C GLY A 14 18.08 -7.55 -30.86
N THR A 15 17.58 -8.44 -31.71
CA THR A 15 18.32 -8.93 -32.88
C THR A 15 18.19 -8.00 -34.09
N GLY A 16 17.29 -7.02 -34.04
CA GLY A 16 16.91 -6.19 -35.19
C GLY A 16 15.87 -6.86 -36.11
N SER A 17 15.48 -8.10 -35.83
CA SER A 17 14.36 -8.79 -36.50
C SER A 17 13.08 -8.55 -35.71
N TYR A 18 11.98 -8.30 -36.43
CA TYR A 18 10.65 -8.08 -35.86
C TYR A 18 9.67 -9.10 -36.45
N GLU A 19 8.63 -9.43 -35.69
CA GLU A 19 7.49 -10.24 -36.13
C GLU A 19 6.20 -9.55 -35.72
N ASP A 20 5.19 -9.62 -36.57
CA ASP A 20 3.85 -9.13 -36.28
C ASP A 20 2.98 -10.32 -35.87
N LEU A 21 2.23 -10.16 -34.78
CA LEU A 21 1.34 -11.19 -34.23
C LEU A 21 -0.07 -10.60 -34.10
N ASP A 22 -0.99 -11.11 -34.91
CA ASP A 22 -2.39 -10.73 -34.84
C ASP A 22 -2.98 -11.16 -33.49
N CYS A 23 -3.41 -10.19 -32.68
CA CYS A 23 -4.01 -10.44 -31.37
C CYS A 23 -5.13 -9.45 -31.06
N GLY A 24 -6.16 -9.92 -30.35
CA GLY A 24 -7.29 -9.08 -29.90
C GLY A 24 -7.07 -8.45 -28.51
N LEU A 25 -6.06 -8.90 -27.76
CA LEU A 25 -5.76 -8.43 -26.42
C LEU A 25 -4.27 -8.67 -26.08
N VAL A 26 -3.67 -7.70 -25.39
CA VAL A 26 -2.30 -7.79 -24.86
C VAL A 26 -2.33 -7.54 -23.36
N LEU A 27 -1.78 -8.47 -22.58
CA LEU A 27 -1.66 -8.37 -21.12
C LEU A 27 -0.19 -8.35 -20.72
N LYS A 28 0.22 -7.29 -20.01
CA LYS A 28 1.60 -7.10 -19.57
C LYS A 28 1.77 -7.62 -18.14
N SER A 29 2.48 -8.73 -17.98
CA SER A 29 2.81 -9.33 -16.67
C SER A 29 4.32 -9.36 -16.45
N ILE A 30 4.96 -8.18 -16.38
CA ILE A 30 6.41 -8.05 -16.21
C ILE A 30 6.82 -7.58 -14.80
N GLY A 31 5.93 -7.77 -13.82
CA GLY A 31 6.10 -7.35 -12.44
C GLY A 31 5.50 -5.98 -12.12
N TYR A 32 5.49 -5.66 -10.84
CA TYR A 32 4.98 -4.40 -10.30
C TYR A 32 6.12 -3.44 -9.99
N LYS A 33 5.79 -2.20 -9.64
CA LYS A 33 6.73 -1.23 -9.08
C LYS A 33 5.99 -0.35 -8.09
N SER A 34 6.57 -0.12 -6.91
CA SER A 34 5.96 0.76 -5.92
C SER A 34 5.89 2.20 -6.44
N VAL A 35 4.94 2.96 -5.93
CA VAL A 35 4.84 4.40 -6.16
C VAL A 35 5.45 5.12 -4.95
N SER A 36 6.14 6.23 -5.19
CA SER A 36 6.71 7.07 -4.12
C SER A 36 5.61 7.63 -3.24
N VAL A 37 5.87 7.71 -1.94
CA VAL A 37 4.99 8.35 -0.96
C VAL A 37 5.64 9.67 -0.55
N ASP A 38 4.85 10.74 -0.49
CA ASP A 38 5.34 12.07 -0.12
C ASP A 38 6.00 12.04 1.27
N GLY A 39 7.18 12.66 1.37
CA GLY A 39 7.97 12.69 2.60
C GLY A 39 8.82 11.44 2.85
N LEU A 40 8.84 10.46 1.94
CA LEU A 40 9.74 9.30 2.01
C LEU A 40 10.84 9.36 0.95
N PRO A 41 12.10 8.98 1.28
CA PRO A 41 13.11 8.75 0.26
C PRO A 41 12.74 7.52 -0.58
N PHE A 42 13.02 7.60 -1.89
CA PHE A 42 12.57 6.58 -2.83
C PHE A 42 13.60 6.33 -3.93
N ASP A 43 14.02 5.07 -4.06
CA ASP A 43 14.84 4.62 -5.18
C ASP A 43 13.92 4.36 -6.38
N HIS A 44 13.84 5.34 -7.29
CA HIS A 44 13.00 5.24 -8.48
C HIS A 44 13.46 4.18 -9.47
N GLU A 45 14.70 3.68 -9.42
CA GLU A 45 15.13 2.59 -10.31
C GLU A 45 14.57 1.27 -9.80
N LYS A 46 14.78 0.99 -8.51
CA LYS A 46 14.36 -0.27 -7.85
C LYS A 46 12.89 -0.28 -7.42
N GLY A 47 12.26 0.87 -7.26
CA GLY A 47 10.88 1.02 -6.79
C GLY A 47 10.70 0.65 -5.31
N VAL A 48 11.66 1.04 -4.46
CA VAL A 48 11.69 0.73 -3.03
C VAL A 48 12.08 1.94 -2.20
N VAL A 49 11.76 1.91 -0.90
CA VAL A 49 12.30 2.85 0.08
C VAL A 49 13.69 2.35 0.53
N PRO A 50 14.76 3.15 0.38
CA PRO A 50 16.10 2.76 0.85
C PRO A 50 16.10 2.47 2.35
N ASN A 51 16.65 1.33 2.76
CA ASN A 51 16.59 0.89 4.14
C ASN A 51 17.71 -0.09 4.52
N ILE A 52 17.96 -0.23 5.83
CA ILE A 52 18.86 -1.23 6.42
C ILE A 52 18.07 -2.07 7.42
N LYS A 53 17.86 -3.35 7.10
CA LYS A 53 17.04 -4.27 7.90
C LYS A 53 15.64 -3.72 8.21
N GLY A 54 15.11 -2.86 7.33
CA GLY A 54 13.83 -2.18 7.50
C GLY A 54 13.89 -0.80 8.16
N ARG A 55 15.03 -0.33 8.68
CA ARG A 55 15.21 1.08 9.12
C ARG A 55 15.38 1.97 7.89
N VAL A 56 14.55 3.00 7.75
CA VAL A 56 14.58 3.88 6.57
C VAL A 56 15.82 4.78 6.61
N LEU A 57 16.52 4.89 5.47
CA LEU A 57 17.62 5.86 5.33
C LEU A 57 17.04 7.27 5.19
N ALA A 58 17.78 8.30 5.60
CA ALA A 58 17.31 9.69 5.52
C ALA A 58 17.18 10.18 4.06
N ASP A 59 17.98 9.64 3.14
CA ASP A 59 17.95 9.99 1.73
C ASP A 59 18.27 8.80 0.81
N THR A 60 18.45 9.08 -0.48
CA THR A 60 18.78 8.07 -1.50
C THR A 60 20.28 7.92 -1.73
N SER A 61 21.16 8.60 -0.96
CA SER A 61 22.62 8.50 -1.09
C SER A 61 23.13 7.10 -0.75
N GLY A 62 22.38 6.36 0.07
CA GLY A 62 22.75 5.04 0.54
C GLY A 62 23.73 5.06 1.72
N ASP A 63 23.99 6.22 2.34
CA ASP A 63 24.81 6.32 3.55
C ASP A 63 24.14 5.55 4.71
N PRO A 64 24.75 4.45 5.18
CA PRO A 64 24.15 3.61 6.21
C PRO A 64 24.12 4.28 7.59
N THR A 65 24.80 5.41 7.77
CA THR A 65 24.86 6.15 9.03
C THR A 65 23.73 7.17 9.18
N GLN A 66 23.05 7.49 8.08
CA GLN A 66 21.97 8.49 8.05
C GLN A 66 20.61 7.80 7.99
N LEU A 67 19.99 7.65 9.15
CA LEU A 67 18.69 7.01 9.31
C LEU A 67 17.60 8.03 9.65
N GLU A 68 16.42 7.84 9.07
CA GLU A 68 15.20 8.52 9.52
C GLU A 68 14.70 7.81 10.79
N LYS A 69 15.05 8.36 11.96
CA LYS A 69 14.81 7.72 13.25
C LYS A 69 13.32 7.51 13.52
N GLY A 70 12.95 6.29 13.88
CA GLY A 70 11.56 5.93 14.18
C GLY A 70 10.72 5.61 12.94
N LEU A 71 11.31 5.60 11.74
CA LEU A 71 10.65 5.25 10.50
C LEU A 71 11.17 3.92 9.95
N TYR A 72 10.23 3.03 9.60
CA TYR A 72 10.53 1.66 9.16
C TYR A 72 9.72 1.28 7.94
N VAL A 73 10.22 0.32 7.17
CA VAL A 73 9.56 -0.22 5.98
C VAL A 73 9.62 -1.75 5.97
N CYS A 74 8.59 -2.41 5.45
CA CYS A 74 8.55 -3.87 5.26
C CYS A 74 7.84 -4.25 3.95
N GLY A 75 7.81 -5.56 3.64
CA GLY A 75 7.12 -6.08 2.45
C GLY A 75 7.74 -5.64 1.12
N TRP A 76 6.90 -5.46 0.10
CA TRP A 76 7.34 -5.09 -1.25
C TRP A 76 7.95 -3.68 -1.32
N LEU A 77 7.50 -2.74 -0.49
CA LEU A 77 8.10 -1.40 -0.45
C LEU A 77 9.55 -1.44 0.08
N LYS A 78 9.92 -2.47 0.86
CA LYS A 78 11.27 -2.72 1.36
C LYS A 78 12.17 -3.47 0.36
N ARG A 79 11.64 -4.52 -0.29
CA ARG A 79 12.45 -5.51 -1.05
C ARG A 79 12.17 -5.56 -2.55
N GLY A 80 11.18 -4.81 -3.02
CA GLY A 80 10.61 -4.93 -4.36
C GLY A 80 9.55 -6.04 -4.45
N PRO A 81 8.82 -6.12 -5.57
CA PRO A 81 7.65 -6.96 -5.72
C PRO A 81 8.02 -8.39 -6.12
N THR A 82 8.76 -9.05 -5.23
CA THR A 82 9.18 -10.44 -5.38
C THR A 82 8.94 -11.24 -4.10
N GLY A 83 8.63 -12.52 -4.30
CA GLY A 83 8.33 -13.46 -3.22
C GLY A 83 6.84 -13.65 -2.98
N ILE A 84 6.54 -14.65 -2.16
CA ILE A 84 5.18 -15.05 -1.79
C ILE A 84 4.78 -14.41 -0.46
N ILE A 85 3.54 -14.63 -0.02
CA ILE A 85 3.02 -14.15 1.28
C ILE A 85 3.97 -14.55 2.43
N ALA A 86 4.46 -15.78 2.45
CA ALA A 86 5.41 -16.24 3.48
C ALA A 86 6.75 -15.47 3.46
N THR A 87 7.22 -15.02 2.29
CA THR A 87 8.44 -14.18 2.22
C THR A 87 8.23 -12.82 2.88
N ASN A 88 7.00 -12.30 2.85
CA ASN A 88 6.67 -11.05 3.55
C ASN A 88 6.62 -11.22 5.06
N LEU A 89 6.29 -12.41 5.57
CA LEU A 89 6.31 -12.71 7.01
C LEU A 89 7.74 -12.57 7.57
N TYR A 90 8.72 -13.28 7.00
CA TYR A 90 10.12 -13.17 7.44
C TYR A 90 10.69 -11.75 7.29
N CYS A 91 10.29 -11.06 6.22
CA CYS A 91 10.65 -9.66 6.02
C CYS A 91 10.10 -8.73 7.12
N ALA A 92 8.89 -8.99 7.59
CA ALA A 92 8.26 -8.24 8.67
C ALA A 92 8.93 -8.56 10.01
N GLU A 93 9.24 -9.83 10.28
CA GLU A 93 9.97 -10.26 11.49
C GLU A 93 11.31 -9.53 11.65
N GLU A 94 12.12 -9.43 10.59
CA GLU A 94 13.39 -8.69 10.63
C GLU A 94 13.19 -7.20 10.96
N THR A 95 12.12 -6.61 10.43
CA THR A 95 11.80 -5.20 10.65
C THR A 95 11.33 -4.97 12.09
N VAL A 96 10.50 -5.88 12.63
CA VAL A 96 10.04 -5.84 14.03
C VAL A 96 11.21 -6.05 14.99
N ALA A 97 12.15 -6.94 14.67
CA ALA A 97 13.37 -7.11 15.46
C ALA A 97 14.18 -5.80 15.53
N SER A 98 14.29 -5.07 14.42
CA SER A 98 14.94 -3.76 14.36
C SER A 98 14.21 -2.71 15.20
N ILE A 99 12.88 -2.66 15.13
CA ILE A 99 12.07 -1.77 15.98
C ILE A 99 12.30 -2.09 17.46
N SER A 100 12.26 -3.36 17.84
CA SER A 100 12.47 -3.80 19.22
C SER A 100 13.84 -3.39 19.74
N GLU A 101 14.89 -3.59 18.94
CA GLU A 101 16.25 -3.16 19.27
C GLU A 101 16.31 -1.65 19.50
N ASP A 102 15.76 -0.84 18.60
CA ASP A 102 15.79 0.62 18.71
C ASP A 102 14.98 1.15 19.91
N VAL A 103 13.90 0.48 20.29
CA VAL A 103 13.16 0.77 21.53
C VAL A 103 14.02 0.50 22.75
N HIS A 104 14.69 -0.66 22.81
CA HIS A 104 15.55 -1.02 23.94
C HIS A 104 16.76 -0.09 24.08
N GLN A 105 17.31 0.39 22.96
CA GLN A 105 18.42 1.37 22.97
C GLN A 105 17.95 2.82 23.22
N GLY A 106 16.64 3.08 23.29
CA GLY A 106 16.09 4.41 23.53
C GLY A 106 16.16 5.36 22.32
N GLU A 107 16.44 4.85 21.12
CA GLU A 107 16.55 5.63 19.88
C GLU A 107 15.20 6.22 19.43
N ILE A 108 14.09 5.53 19.73
CA ILE A 108 12.73 5.97 19.38
C ILE A 108 12.11 6.89 20.45
N ALA A 109 12.52 6.74 21.71
CA ALA A 109 11.95 7.47 22.84
C ALA A 109 12.59 8.86 23.05
N SER A 110 13.82 9.05 22.59
CA SER A 110 14.64 10.25 22.87
C SER A 110 14.51 11.38 21.84
N THR A 111 13.85 11.15 20.70
CA THR A 111 13.96 12.03 19.51
C THR A 111 12.88 13.10 19.37
N SER A 112 11.79 13.08 20.15
CA SER A 112 10.74 14.10 20.05
C SER A 112 10.36 14.68 21.41
N THR A 113 10.63 15.97 21.60
CA THR A 113 10.11 16.78 22.72
C THR A 113 8.58 16.89 22.72
N PHE A 114 7.94 16.52 21.60
CA PHE A 114 6.50 16.60 21.42
C PHE A 114 5.77 15.36 21.96
N PRO A 115 4.57 15.54 22.54
CA PRO A 115 3.71 14.42 22.90
C PRO A 115 3.43 13.51 21.69
N LYS A 116 3.41 12.19 21.90
CA LYS A 116 3.00 11.20 20.90
C LYS A 116 1.56 10.73 21.24
N PRO A 117 0.51 11.49 20.86
CA PRO A 117 -0.88 11.17 21.23
C PRO A 117 -1.43 9.91 20.52
N GLY A 118 -0.66 9.34 19.59
CA GLY A 118 -0.99 8.10 18.89
C GLY A 118 -2.37 8.19 18.21
N ARG A 119 -3.23 7.21 18.51
CA ARG A 119 -4.58 7.12 17.94
C ARG A 119 -5.40 8.39 18.13
N GLN A 120 -5.34 9.04 19.29
CA GLN A 120 -6.16 10.22 19.57
C GLN A 120 -5.80 11.39 18.65
N GLY A 121 -4.50 11.68 18.52
CA GLY A 121 -4.03 12.74 17.63
C GLY A 121 -4.30 12.42 16.16
N LEU A 122 -4.16 11.14 15.76
CA LEU A 122 -4.49 10.72 14.41
C LEU A 122 -5.97 10.95 14.08
N LEU A 123 -6.89 10.59 14.98
CA LEU A 123 -8.32 10.79 14.74
C LEU A 123 -8.69 12.28 14.64
N GLN A 124 -8.11 13.14 15.47
CA GLN A 124 -8.29 14.59 15.37
C GLN A 124 -7.79 15.12 14.03
N LEU A 125 -6.65 14.64 13.55
CA LEU A 125 -6.10 15.05 12.25
C LEU A 125 -7.01 14.64 11.09
N LEU A 126 -7.50 13.40 11.12
CA LEU A 126 -8.42 12.89 10.09
C LEU A 126 -9.74 13.69 10.07
N ASP A 127 -10.29 13.99 11.25
CA ASP A 127 -11.50 14.82 11.40
C ASP A 127 -11.30 16.24 10.86
N SER A 128 -10.20 16.90 11.25
CA SER A 128 -9.87 18.25 10.75
C SER A 128 -9.64 18.34 9.24
N ARG A 129 -9.34 17.22 8.59
CA ARG A 129 -9.12 17.11 7.14
C ARG A 129 -10.34 16.56 6.39
N ASP A 130 -11.46 16.36 7.08
CA ASP A 130 -12.69 15.75 6.54
C ASP A 130 -12.42 14.38 5.87
N VAL A 131 -11.53 13.58 6.47
CA VAL A 131 -11.17 12.24 5.96
C VAL A 131 -12.07 11.18 6.59
N ARG A 132 -12.85 10.51 5.76
CA ARG A 132 -13.68 9.37 6.18
C ARG A 132 -12.82 8.11 6.42
N ALA A 133 -12.40 7.90 7.66
CA ALA A 133 -11.74 6.66 8.07
C ALA A 133 -12.75 5.51 8.19
N VAL A 134 -12.37 4.31 7.71
CA VAL A 134 -13.17 3.09 7.89
C VAL A 134 -12.59 2.31 9.09
N PRO A 135 -13.28 2.28 10.25
CA PRO A 135 -12.84 1.45 11.37
C PRO A 135 -13.04 -0.04 11.05
N PHE A 136 -12.33 -0.90 11.76
CA PHE A 136 -12.43 -2.35 11.58
C PHE A 136 -13.87 -2.88 11.71
N SER A 137 -14.64 -2.37 12.67
CA SER A 137 -16.05 -2.76 12.85
C SER A 137 -16.95 -2.37 11.67
N ALA A 138 -16.58 -1.34 10.91
CA ALA A 138 -17.27 -0.97 9.68
C ALA A 138 -16.86 -1.89 8.52
N TRP A 139 -15.58 -2.27 8.45
CA TRP A 139 -15.10 -3.29 7.51
C TRP A 139 -15.80 -4.64 7.73
N GLU A 140 -15.96 -5.09 8.98
CA GLU A 140 -16.67 -6.35 9.30
C GLU A 140 -18.11 -6.37 8.76
N LYS A 141 -18.81 -5.23 8.76
CA LYS A 141 -20.14 -5.12 8.16
C LYS A 141 -20.09 -5.35 6.65
N ILE A 142 -19.10 -4.76 5.98
CA ILE A 142 -18.92 -4.92 4.53
C ILE A 142 -18.64 -6.39 4.21
N ASP A 143 -17.68 -6.98 4.88
CA ASP A 143 -17.31 -8.39 4.73
C ASP A 143 -18.51 -9.33 5.00
N SER A 144 -19.32 -9.05 6.02
CA SER A 144 -20.56 -9.81 6.28
C SER A 144 -21.55 -9.76 5.12
N GLU A 145 -21.67 -8.61 4.47
CA GLU A 145 -22.59 -8.39 3.37
C GLU A 145 -22.06 -9.04 2.08
N GLU A 146 -20.76 -8.97 1.83
CA GLU A 146 -20.10 -9.66 0.71
C GLU A 146 -20.30 -11.18 0.80
N ARG A 147 -20.15 -11.75 2.00
CA ARG A 147 -20.41 -13.18 2.24
C ARG A 147 -21.89 -13.52 2.06
N ARG A 148 -22.80 -12.68 2.56
CA ARG A 148 -24.25 -12.87 2.41
C ARG A 148 -24.65 -12.91 0.93
N LEU A 149 -24.13 -11.98 0.13
CA LEU A 149 -24.38 -11.92 -1.32
C LEU A 149 -23.72 -13.07 -2.07
N GLY A 150 -22.51 -13.48 -1.66
CA GLY A 150 -21.86 -14.68 -2.20
C GLY A 150 -22.72 -15.92 -2.01
N ASN A 151 -23.21 -16.15 -0.78
CA ASN A 151 -24.07 -17.29 -0.46
C ASN A 151 -25.35 -17.32 -1.33
N LEU A 152 -25.97 -16.16 -1.58
CA LEU A 152 -27.16 -16.08 -2.45
C LEU A 152 -26.87 -16.46 -3.91
N ARG A 153 -25.62 -16.31 -4.36
CA ARG A 153 -25.17 -16.62 -5.73
C ARG A 153 -24.40 -17.94 -5.83
N ASN A 154 -24.36 -18.71 -4.74
CA ASN A 154 -23.60 -19.95 -4.65
C ASN A 154 -22.08 -19.75 -4.91
N THR A 155 -21.55 -18.59 -4.51
CA THR A 155 -20.12 -18.26 -4.52
C THR A 155 -19.63 -17.97 -3.10
N PHE A 156 -18.34 -18.16 -2.81
CA PHE A 156 -17.80 -17.89 -1.48
C PHE A 156 -17.83 -16.40 -1.10
N TYR A 157 -17.63 -15.52 -2.10
CA TYR A 157 -17.64 -14.06 -1.96
C TYR A 157 -18.22 -13.41 -3.21
N TYR A 158 -18.73 -12.19 -3.05
CA TYR A 158 -19.16 -11.31 -4.14
C TYR A 158 -18.57 -9.92 -3.92
N SER A 159 -17.56 -9.56 -4.72
CA SER A 159 -16.62 -8.46 -4.49
C SER A 159 -17.21 -7.05 -4.54
N PHE A 160 -16.63 -6.16 -3.72
CA PHE A 160 -16.73 -4.70 -3.59
C PHE A 160 -17.21 -3.88 -4.80
N GLU A 161 -16.87 -4.23 -6.05
CA GLU A 161 -17.34 -3.47 -7.23
C GLU A 161 -18.87 -3.42 -7.35
N GLN A 162 -19.58 -4.30 -6.65
CA GLN A 162 -21.04 -4.39 -6.69
C GLN A 162 -21.71 -4.20 -5.31
N VAL A 163 -20.92 -3.96 -4.25
CA VAL A 163 -21.42 -3.56 -2.92
C VAL A 163 -21.23 -2.05 -2.77
N ASN A 164 -22.33 -1.30 -2.72
CA ASN A 164 -22.25 0.14 -2.47
C ASN A 164 -21.80 0.37 -1.02
N VAL A 165 -20.50 0.58 -0.84
CA VAL A 165 -19.83 0.78 0.46
C VAL A 165 -20.52 1.89 1.25
N THR A 166 -20.89 2.98 0.57
CA THR A 166 -21.61 4.10 1.21
C THR A 166 -22.93 3.62 1.80
N SER A 167 -23.69 2.80 1.07
CA SER A 167 -24.98 2.26 1.55
C SER A 167 -24.85 1.33 2.76
N VAL A 168 -23.80 0.50 2.81
CA VAL A 168 -23.52 -0.40 3.95
C VAL A 168 -23.10 0.40 5.17
N LEU A 169 -22.36 1.49 4.97
CA LEU A 169 -21.91 2.35 6.06
C LEU A 169 -23.03 3.27 6.59
N THR A 170 -24.02 3.63 5.77
CA THR A 170 -25.15 4.49 6.17
C THR A 170 -26.36 3.73 6.73
N SER A 171 -26.44 2.40 6.56
CA SER A 171 -27.59 1.59 6.99
C SER A 171 -27.65 1.33 8.50
N SER A 172 -26.62 1.70 9.27
CA SER A 172 -26.70 1.75 10.74
C SER A 172 -27.06 3.15 11.21
N SER A 173 -28.25 3.27 11.79
CA SER A 173 -28.98 4.45 12.24
C SER A 173 -28.22 5.38 13.21
N SER A 174 -27.30 6.20 12.68
CA SER A 174 -26.85 7.46 13.31
C SER A 174 -26.24 8.50 12.34
N ILE A 175 -26.42 8.36 11.03
CA ILE A 175 -25.96 9.38 10.05
C ILE A 175 -27.11 9.68 9.08
N THR A 176 -28.20 10.24 9.60
CA THR A 176 -29.36 10.63 8.77
C THR A 176 -29.33 12.10 8.32
N SER A 177 -28.45 12.96 8.85
CA SER A 177 -28.51 14.40 8.52
C SER A 177 -27.75 14.83 7.27
N TRP A 178 -26.91 13.98 6.68
CA TRP A 178 -26.00 14.39 5.59
C TRP A 178 -26.34 13.81 4.20
N VAL A 179 -27.15 12.76 4.13
CA VAL A 179 -27.56 12.14 2.85
C VAL A 179 -28.48 13.07 2.06
N GLU A 180 -29.30 13.88 2.73
CA GLU A 180 -30.15 14.90 2.09
C GLU A 180 -29.33 16.04 1.48
N ALA A 181 -28.18 16.39 2.05
CA ALA A 181 -27.32 17.48 1.56
C ALA A 181 -26.57 17.12 0.26
N LEU A 182 -26.16 15.86 0.08
CA LEU A 182 -25.40 15.40 -1.09
C LEU A 182 -26.27 15.03 -2.29
N SER A 183 -27.58 14.94 -2.11
CA SER A 183 -28.54 14.69 -3.21
C SER A 183 -28.72 15.91 -4.12
N SER A 184 -28.12 17.05 -3.77
CA SER A 184 -28.35 18.36 -4.39
C SER A 184 -27.16 18.90 -5.20
N GLN A 185 -26.06 18.14 -5.36
CA GLN A 185 -24.83 18.60 -6.02
C GLN A 185 -24.50 17.72 -7.24
N PRO A 186 -24.57 18.22 -8.49
CA PRO A 186 -24.30 17.43 -9.68
C PRO A 186 -22.81 17.49 -10.04
N LEU A 187 -21.93 16.82 -9.29
CA LEU A 187 -20.51 16.76 -9.64
C LEU A 187 -19.86 15.44 -9.21
N PHE A 188 -20.14 14.33 -9.91
CA PHE A 188 -19.15 13.27 -10.12
C PHE A 188 -19.45 12.58 -11.45
N GLY A 189 -18.75 13.05 -12.49
CA GLY A 189 -18.58 12.32 -13.73
C GLY A 189 -17.78 11.04 -13.46
N SER A 190 -18.15 10.01 -14.20
CA SER A 190 -17.49 8.72 -14.32
C SER A 190 -16.01 8.88 -14.67
N ASP A 191 -15.10 8.77 -13.72
CA ASP A 191 -13.70 8.36 -13.97
C ASP A 191 -12.97 8.10 -12.64
N LEU A 192 -13.12 6.88 -12.13
CA LEU A 192 -12.19 6.27 -11.17
C LEU A 192 -11.72 4.96 -11.79
N LYS A 193 -10.71 5.06 -12.66
CA LYS A 193 -9.93 3.90 -13.13
C LYS A 193 -9.03 3.46 -11.98
N CYS A 194 -9.46 2.41 -11.28
CA CYS A 194 -8.54 1.58 -10.51
C CYS A 194 -7.58 0.93 -11.52
N THR A 195 -6.32 1.35 -11.51
CA THR A 195 -5.27 0.68 -12.30
C THR A 195 -4.68 -0.39 -11.40
N ILE A 196 -4.89 -1.65 -11.78
CA ILE A 196 -4.29 -2.85 -11.18
C ILE A 196 -2.81 -2.89 -11.54
#